data_AF-A0A9W4NH07-F1
#
_entry.id   AF-A0A9W4NH07-F1
#
_cell.length_a   1.000
_cell.length_b   1.000
_cell.length_c   1.000
_cell.angle_alpha   90.00
_cell.angle_beta   90.00
_cell.angle_gamma   90.00
#
_symmetry.space_group_name_H-M   'P 1'
#
loop_
_entity.id
_entity.type
_entity.pdbx_description
1 polymer ?
#
loop_
_entity_poly.entity_id
_entity_poly.type
_entity_poly.pdbx_seq_one_letter_code
_entity_poly.pdbx_strand_id
1 'polypeptide(L)'
;MAPRRGGSGFYYDNSAWSSTTILSLEYGSYGYGSNHNRYKDLYYAMFAFDILTLIAFIVFLVWSCTIRGNRGLPIKTLNSALFSFILSQICTVVVEALYVASAEVMMYYLISYMLSNFFRYLGICLTFYVFWSLQHSLLSRLTDSGKPYAAVTTVHWILLALTLLFSLVVWALYVVYAAGTVTFRYFIDVAVWVKVGSALYIVFWLLSLEVLAWSIFVAVKAGTHRFVSKMPVFALINAAVGWFALTLTSMVIWVRYNLEIRFVVPDYLSTVQAAVSFIFWVVTFVGLLLCCSKWRRLGQEPEKYDAPAQYPYPQYPAGPYPPPPGQASPGQYQTPYPNQPHGTAPYYDYAANPAPTHPVSSPH
;
A
#
# COMPACT_ATOMS: atom_id res chain seq x y z
N MET A 1 -40.22 11.91 9.30
CA MET A 1 -40.93 13.18 9.04
C MET A 1 -40.26 13.84 7.85
N ALA A 2 -40.91 13.85 6.68
CA ALA A 2 -40.39 14.50 5.48
C ALA A 2 -40.66 16.02 5.54
N PRO A 3 -39.75 16.87 5.05
CA PRO A 3 -39.97 18.31 5.04
C PRO A 3 -41.00 18.70 3.97
N ARG A 4 -42.08 19.37 4.38
CA ARG A 4 -43.05 20.04 3.49
C ARG A 4 -42.36 21.19 2.74
N ARG A 5 -42.29 21.11 1.41
CA ARG A 5 -41.90 22.24 0.54
C ARG A 5 -43.07 23.21 0.42
N GLY A 6 -42.91 24.41 0.99
CA GLY A 6 -43.73 25.58 0.68
C GLY A 6 -43.43 26.08 -0.73
N GLY A 7 -44.49 26.41 -1.48
CA GLY A 7 -44.42 26.76 -2.89
C GLY A 7 -44.11 28.22 -3.19
N SER A 8 -43.53 28.46 -4.37
CA SER A 8 -43.91 29.50 -5.34
C SER A 8 -42.79 29.65 -6.40
N GLY A 9 -43.11 29.48 -7.68
CA GLY A 9 -42.23 29.80 -8.81
C GLY A 9 -42.07 28.66 -9.82
N PHE A 10 -42.97 28.58 -10.79
CA PHE A 10 -42.90 27.62 -11.91
C PHE A 10 -41.85 28.07 -12.94
N TYR A 11 -40.60 27.70 -12.72
CA TYR A 11 -39.67 27.33 -13.79
C TYR A 11 -39.34 25.86 -13.54
N TYR A 12 -39.98 24.97 -14.30
CA TYR A 12 -39.74 23.53 -14.25
C TYR A 12 -38.39 23.22 -14.90
N ASP A 13 -37.31 23.60 -14.25
CA ASP A 13 -35.97 23.09 -14.54
C ASP A 13 -35.86 21.70 -13.88
N ASN A 14 -36.68 20.76 -14.35
CA ASN A 14 -36.71 19.38 -13.86
C ASN A 14 -35.45 18.65 -14.32
N SER A 15 -34.34 18.92 -13.64
CA SER A 15 -33.14 18.11 -13.78
C SER A 15 -33.52 16.66 -13.47
N ALA A 16 -33.20 15.74 -14.39
CA ALA A 16 -33.44 14.32 -14.18
C ALA A 16 -32.80 13.79 -12.89
N TRP A 17 -31.75 14.46 -12.39
CA TRP A 17 -31.11 14.17 -11.10
C TRP A 17 -31.99 14.45 -9.87
N SER A 18 -32.95 15.37 -9.99
CA SER A 18 -33.89 15.72 -8.93
C SER A 18 -35.10 14.80 -8.86
N SER A 19 -35.24 13.87 -9.82
CA SER A 19 -36.29 12.85 -9.77
C SER A 19 -36.10 11.93 -8.57
N THR A 20 -37.21 11.54 -7.93
CA THR A 20 -37.20 10.59 -6.82
C THR A 20 -37.41 9.17 -7.33
N THR A 21 -36.81 8.21 -6.62
CA THR A 21 -36.99 6.77 -6.81
C THR A 21 -37.10 6.10 -5.45
N ILE A 22 -37.80 4.98 -5.41
CA ILE A 22 -37.93 4.17 -4.20
C ILE A 22 -36.89 3.06 -4.26
N LEU A 23 -35.92 3.09 -3.34
CA LEU A 23 -34.97 2.00 -3.18
C LEU A 23 -35.61 0.96 -2.27
N SER A 24 -36.17 -0.10 -2.84
CA SER A 24 -36.80 -1.18 -2.08
C SER A 24 -36.31 -2.55 -2.56
N LEU A 25 -36.11 -3.45 -1.61
CA LEU A 25 -35.85 -4.87 -1.86
C LEU A 25 -37.05 -5.56 -2.53
N GLU A 26 -38.24 -4.98 -2.45
CA GLU A 26 -39.47 -5.57 -2.99
C GLU A 26 -39.58 -5.42 -4.51
N TYR A 27 -39.02 -4.35 -5.08
CA TYR A 27 -39.20 -3.98 -6.49
C TYR A 27 -38.18 -4.63 -7.45
N GLY A 28 -37.16 -5.30 -6.92
CA GLY A 28 -36.13 -6.00 -7.71
C GLY A 28 -36.57 -7.33 -8.32
N SER A 29 -37.77 -7.82 -7.97
CA SER A 29 -38.30 -9.10 -8.43
C SER A 29 -39.15 -8.93 -9.70
N TYR A 30 -38.50 -8.76 -10.85
CA TYR A 30 -39.17 -8.91 -12.17
C TYR A 30 -39.38 -10.39 -12.55
N GLY A 31 -39.55 -11.28 -11.57
CA GLY A 31 -39.62 -12.73 -11.77
C GLY A 31 -40.62 -13.41 -10.84
N TYR A 32 -41.77 -13.76 -11.40
CA TYR A 32 -42.81 -14.68 -10.92
C TYR A 32 -42.42 -15.62 -9.75
N GLY A 33 -43.13 -15.48 -8.62
CA GLY A 33 -43.53 -16.59 -7.73
C GLY A 33 -42.46 -17.30 -6.87
N SER A 34 -42.71 -17.35 -5.56
CA SER A 34 -42.11 -18.22 -4.52
C SER A 34 -40.71 -17.91 -3.95
N ASN A 35 -39.84 -17.12 -4.59
CA ASN A 35 -38.46 -16.88 -4.11
C ASN A 35 -38.20 -15.52 -3.45
N HIS A 36 -39.23 -14.72 -3.19
CA HIS A 36 -39.09 -13.35 -2.67
C HIS A 36 -38.33 -13.28 -1.33
N ASN A 37 -38.63 -14.19 -0.39
CA ASN A 37 -37.97 -14.23 0.92
C ASN A 37 -36.46 -14.54 0.80
N ARG A 38 -36.09 -15.40 -0.15
CA ARG A 38 -34.69 -15.82 -0.34
C ARG A 38 -33.79 -14.68 -0.80
N TYR A 39 -34.26 -13.82 -1.70
CA TYR A 39 -33.48 -12.66 -2.15
C TYR A 39 -33.22 -11.66 -1.01
N LYS A 40 -34.25 -11.41 -0.20
CA LYS A 40 -34.17 -10.52 0.96
C LYS A 40 -33.17 -11.04 2.01
N ASP A 41 -33.19 -12.34 2.31
CA ASP A 41 -32.26 -12.96 3.25
C ASP A 41 -30.81 -12.90 2.75
N LEU A 42 -30.59 -13.17 1.46
CA LEU A 42 -29.27 -13.06 0.82
C LEU A 42 -28.74 -11.63 0.85
N TYR A 43 -29.62 -10.64 0.65
CA TYR A 43 -29.27 -9.23 0.73
C TYR A 43 -28.87 -8.83 2.16
N TYR A 44 -29.61 -9.25 3.19
CA TYR A 44 -29.23 -8.98 4.57
C TYR A 44 -27.90 -9.61 4.96
N ALA A 45 -27.63 -10.82 4.48
CA ALA A 45 -26.33 -11.47 4.68
C ALA A 45 -25.20 -10.67 4.00
N MET A 46 -25.40 -10.23 2.75
CA MET A 46 -24.45 -9.38 2.03
C MET A 46 -24.15 -8.09 2.81
N PHE A 47 -25.20 -7.35 3.18
CA PHE A 47 -25.13 -6.13 3.97
C PHE A 47 -24.38 -6.31 5.29
N ALA A 48 -24.61 -7.42 5.99
CA ALA A 48 -23.89 -7.75 7.22
C ALA A 48 -22.37 -7.94 6.96
N PHE A 49 -21.98 -8.61 5.88
CA PHE A 49 -20.57 -8.76 5.51
C PHE A 49 -19.92 -7.43 5.11
N ASP A 50 -20.64 -6.53 4.44
CA ASP A 50 -20.12 -5.20 4.11
C ASP A 50 -19.92 -4.33 5.35
N ILE A 51 -20.83 -4.41 6.34
CA ILE A 51 -20.63 -3.81 7.68
C ILE A 51 -19.41 -4.40 8.39
N LEU A 52 -19.28 -5.74 8.40
CA LEU A 52 -18.14 -6.41 9.03
C LEU A 52 -16.82 -6.00 8.35
N THR A 53 -16.83 -5.84 7.02
CA THR A 53 -15.68 -5.36 6.25
C THR A 53 -15.31 -3.92 6.62
N LEU A 54 -16.29 -3.03 6.75
CA LEU A 54 -16.08 -1.66 7.21
C LEU A 54 -15.46 -1.63 8.62
N ILE A 55 -16.03 -2.39 9.57
CA ILE A 55 -15.50 -2.48 10.94
C ILE A 55 -14.07 -3.02 10.92
N ALA A 56 -13.78 -4.06 10.13
CA ALA A 56 -12.45 -4.61 10.00
C ALA A 56 -11.44 -3.57 9.49
N PHE A 57 -11.78 -2.78 8.45
CA PHE A 57 -10.89 -1.72 7.96
C PHE A 57 -10.64 -0.63 9.00
N ILE A 58 -11.65 -0.25 9.79
CA ILE A 58 -11.48 0.72 10.89
C ILE A 58 -10.51 0.16 11.94
N VAL A 59 -10.69 -1.09 12.36
CA VAL A 59 -9.78 -1.76 13.30
C VAL A 59 -8.37 -1.84 12.75
N PHE A 60 -8.20 -2.16 11.46
CA PHE A 60 -6.91 -2.18 10.79
C PHE A 60 -6.25 -0.80 10.71
N LEU A 61 -7.02 0.27 10.50
CA LEU A 61 -6.51 1.64 10.52
C LEU A 61 -6.07 2.07 11.93
N VAL A 62 -6.83 1.70 12.96
CA VAL A 62 -6.41 1.93 14.35
C VAL A 62 -5.13 1.17 14.64
N TRP A 63 -5.05 -0.11 14.25
CA TRP A 63 -3.85 -0.92 14.42
C TRP A 63 -2.65 -0.31 13.67
N SER A 64 -2.83 0.13 12.43
CA SER A 64 -1.74 0.72 11.64
C SER A 64 -1.17 1.98 12.29
N CYS A 65 -2.01 2.81 12.92
CA CYS A 65 -1.59 3.99 13.68
C CYS A 65 -0.75 3.64 14.92
N THR A 66 -0.91 2.45 15.52
CA THR A 66 -0.08 2.01 16.66
C THR A 66 1.33 1.57 16.24
N ILE A 67 1.57 1.31 14.96
CA ILE A 67 2.88 0.89 14.44
C ILE A 67 3.81 2.10 14.41
N ARG A 68 4.68 2.21 15.42
CA ARG A 68 5.65 3.32 15.54
C ARG A 68 6.63 3.32 14.35
N GLY A 69 6.65 4.44 13.63
CA GLY A 69 7.36 4.61 12.36
C GLY A 69 8.83 4.19 12.40
N ASN A 70 9.20 3.27 11.51
CA ASN A 70 10.58 3.08 11.09
C ASN A 70 10.80 3.85 9.78
N ARG A 71 11.96 4.48 9.63
CA ARG A 71 12.40 5.05 8.35
C ARG A 71 12.35 3.94 7.29
N GLY A 72 11.55 4.12 6.24
CA GLY A 72 11.47 3.20 5.09
C GLY A 72 10.25 2.28 5.00
N LEU A 73 9.30 2.29 5.95
CA LEU A 73 8.04 1.53 5.81
C LEU A 73 6.93 2.34 5.12
N PRO A 74 6.12 1.73 4.23
CA PRO A 74 5.01 2.40 3.55
C PRO A 74 3.75 2.57 4.44
N ILE A 75 3.90 2.89 5.73
CA ILE A 75 2.77 3.02 6.68
C ILE A 75 1.82 4.13 6.24
N LYS A 76 2.35 5.27 5.77
CA LYS A 76 1.52 6.38 5.26
C LYS A 76 0.63 5.93 4.10
N THR A 77 1.19 5.16 3.17
CA THR A 77 0.45 4.65 2.02
C THR A 77 -0.53 3.57 2.41
N LEU A 78 -0.17 2.70 3.37
CA LEU A 78 -1.09 1.71 3.95
C LEU A 78 -2.30 2.38 4.62
N ASN A 79 -2.07 3.45 5.38
CA ASN A 79 -3.14 4.24 5.98
C ASN A 79 -4.03 4.89 4.91
N SER A 80 -3.43 5.42 3.84
CA SER A 80 -4.17 5.98 2.71
C SER A 80 -5.02 4.93 1.99
N ALA A 81 -4.49 3.71 1.81
CA ALA A 81 -5.22 2.59 1.23
C ALA A 81 -6.42 2.20 2.10
N LEU A 82 -6.20 2.01 3.41
CA LEU A 82 -7.26 1.70 4.37
C LEU A 82 -8.32 2.81 4.42
N PHE A 83 -7.91 4.07 4.44
CA PHE A 83 -8.84 5.21 4.40
C PHE A 83 -9.69 5.21 3.12
N SER A 84 -9.08 4.93 1.97
CA SER A 84 -9.80 4.79 0.70
C SER A 84 -10.83 3.65 0.77
N PHE A 85 -10.47 2.48 1.30
CA PHE A 85 -11.43 1.39 1.48
C PHE A 85 -12.55 1.70 2.47
N ILE A 86 -12.25 2.41 3.56
CA ILE A 86 -13.27 2.87 4.52
C ILE A 86 -14.26 3.80 3.82
N LEU A 87 -13.80 4.80 3.07
CA LEU A 87 -14.70 5.70 2.33
C LEU A 87 -15.53 4.96 1.30
N SER A 88 -14.93 4.02 0.56
CA SER A 88 -15.64 3.15 -0.37
C SER A 88 -16.76 2.38 0.34
N GLN A 89 -16.46 1.74 1.47
CA GLN A 89 -17.42 0.94 2.21
C GLN A 89 -18.50 1.77 2.90
N ILE A 90 -18.19 2.96 3.40
CA ILE A 90 -19.22 3.89 3.93
C ILE A 90 -20.23 4.21 2.83
N CYS A 91 -19.77 4.56 1.62
CA CYS A 91 -20.65 4.84 0.50
C CYS A 91 -21.53 3.64 0.13
N THR A 92 -20.97 2.43 0.13
CA THR A 92 -21.71 1.17 -0.14
C THR A 92 -22.77 0.92 0.93
N VAL A 93 -22.37 0.86 2.20
CA VAL A 93 -23.25 0.57 3.35
C VAL A 93 -24.37 1.60 3.48
N VAL A 94 -24.11 2.88 3.21
CA VAL A 94 -25.15 3.92 3.23
C VAL A 94 -26.23 3.62 2.18
N VAL A 95 -25.84 3.28 0.96
CA VAL A 95 -26.83 2.96 -0.09
C VAL A 95 -27.57 1.66 0.23
N GLU A 96 -26.88 0.66 0.75
CA GLU A 96 -27.52 -0.60 1.14
C GLU A 96 -28.51 -0.42 2.29
N ALA A 97 -28.19 0.41 3.27
CA ALA A 97 -29.12 0.77 4.35
C ALA A 97 -30.38 1.47 3.80
N LEU A 98 -30.27 2.26 2.72
CA LEU A 98 -31.44 2.88 2.08
C LEU A 98 -32.36 1.84 1.42
N TYR A 99 -31.81 0.79 0.82
CA TYR A 99 -32.60 -0.35 0.31
C TYR A 99 -33.31 -1.12 1.43
N VAL A 100 -32.61 -1.34 2.56
CA VAL A 100 -33.19 -1.98 3.74
C VAL A 100 -34.34 -1.16 4.32
N ALA A 101 -34.19 0.17 4.32
CA ALA A 101 -35.19 1.10 4.84
C ALA A 101 -36.36 1.36 3.88
N SER A 102 -36.35 0.79 2.66
CA SER A 102 -37.32 1.09 1.60
C SER A 102 -37.47 2.60 1.35
N ALA A 103 -36.35 3.32 1.35
CA ALA A 103 -36.35 4.79 1.34
C ALA A 103 -36.65 5.38 -0.04
N GLU A 104 -37.49 6.42 -0.07
CA GLU A 104 -37.61 7.31 -1.23
C GLU A 104 -36.44 8.30 -1.24
N VAL A 105 -35.65 8.29 -2.31
CA VAL A 105 -34.44 9.12 -2.45
C VAL A 105 -34.37 9.75 -3.83
N MET A 106 -33.64 10.86 -3.94
CA MET A 106 -33.33 11.46 -5.23
C MET A 106 -32.23 10.67 -5.95
N MET A 107 -32.21 10.71 -7.28
CA MET A 107 -31.20 10.03 -8.13
C MET A 107 -29.74 10.38 -7.81
N TYR A 108 -29.50 11.45 -7.03
CA TYR A 108 -28.19 11.78 -6.45
C TYR A 108 -27.55 10.63 -5.66
N TYR A 109 -28.31 9.62 -5.19
CA TYR A 109 -27.72 8.44 -4.54
C TYR A 109 -26.70 7.70 -5.42
N LEU A 110 -26.80 7.82 -6.76
CA LEU A 110 -25.82 7.26 -7.70
C LEU A 110 -24.42 7.85 -7.53
N ILE A 111 -24.31 9.10 -7.03
CA ILE A 111 -23.01 9.71 -6.70
C ILE A 111 -22.28 8.88 -5.64
N SER A 112 -23.01 8.32 -4.67
CA SER A 112 -22.43 7.43 -3.66
C SER A 112 -21.80 6.19 -4.29
N TYR A 113 -22.42 5.60 -5.33
CA TYR A 113 -21.81 4.49 -6.06
C TYR A 113 -20.60 4.92 -6.90
N MET A 114 -20.63 6.11 -7.51
CA MET A 114 -19.49 6.66 -8.24
C MET A 114 -18.28 6.86 -7.32
N LEU A 115 -18.51 7.42 -6.13
CA LEU A 115 -17.49 7.62 -5.10
C LEU A 115 -17.00 6.29 -4.54
N SER A 116 -17.92 5.35 -4.25
CA SER A 116 -17.55 4.01 -3.79
C SER A 116 -16.60 3.32 -4.76
N ASN A 117 -16.92 3.35 -6.06
CA ASN A 117 -16.06 2.78 -7.09
C ASN A 117 -14.71 3.49 -7.20
N PHE A 118 -14.69 4.82 -7.17
CA PHE A 118 -13.46 5.61 -7.20
C PHE A 118 -12.52 5.21 -6.05
N PHE A 119 -13.02 5.26 -4.82
CA PHE A 119 -12.22 4.98 -3.64
C PHE A 119 -11.79 3.51 -3.56
N ARG A 120 -12.61 2.58 -4.07
CA ARG A 120 -12.23 1.16 -4.20
C ARG A 120 -11.02 1.00 -5.12
N TYR A 121 -11.06 1.57 -6.32
CA TYR A 121 -9.94 1.47 -7.26
C TYR A 121 -8.69 2.17 -6.75
N LEU A 122 -8.84 3.34 -6.12
CA LEU A 122 -7.75 4.04 -5.46
C LEU A 122 -7.11 3.16 -4.38
N GLY A 123 -7.92 2.54 -3.52
CA GLY A 123 -7.45 1.60 -2.50
C GLY A 123 -6.69 0.42 -3.08
N ILE A 124 -7.16 -0.17 -4.19
CA ILE A 124 -6.49 -1.28 -4.88
C ILE A 124 -5.12 -0.85 -5.39
N CYS A 125 -5.02 0.29 -6.08
CA CYS A 125 -3.75 0.84 -6.57
C CYS A 125 -2.76 1.13 -5.42
N LEU A 126 -3.24 1.73 -4.33
CA LEU A 126 -2.42 1.98 -3.15
C LEU A 126 -1.97 0.68 -2.47
N THR A 127 -2.77 -0.39 -2.54
CA THR A 127 -2.40 -1.71 -2.01
C THR A 127 -1.27 -2.33 -2.81
N PHE A 128 -1.31 -2.26 -4.15
CA PHE A 128 -0.18 -2.67 -5.00
C PHE A 128 1.08 -1.89 -4.67
N TYR A 129 0.97 -0.57 -4.50
CA TYR A 129 2.09 0.26 -4.06
C TYR A 129 2.68 -0.23 -2.74
N VAL A 130 1.84 -0.54 -1.75
CA VAL A 130 2.29 -1.04 -0.44
C VAL A 130 3.07 -2.35 -0.60
N PHE A 131 2.56 -3.30 -1.38
CA PHE A 131 3.25 -4.56 -1.66
C PHE A 131 4.63 -4.34 -2.30
N TRP A 132 4.67 -3.59 -3.40
CA TRP A 132 5.93 -3.30 -4.10
C TRP A 132 6.92 -2.54 -3.20
N SER A 133 6.45 -1.59 -2.40
CA SER A 133 7.29 -0.86 -1.45
C SER A 133 7.87 -1.77 -0.36
N LEU A 134 7.08 -2.70 0.19
CA LEU A 134 7.57 -3.68 1.16
C LEU A 134 8.58 -4.63 0.52
N GLN A 135 8.33 -5.12 -0.70
CA GLN A 135 9.25 -5.97 -1.43
C GLN A 135 10.58 -5.28 -1.73
N HIS A 136 10.56 -4.03 -2.22
CA HIS A 136 11.77 -3.26 -2.44
C HIS A 136 12.54 -3.01 -1.15
N SER A 137 11.83 -2.75 -0.05
CA SER A 137 12.43 -2.54 1.27
C SER A 137 13.04 -3.81 1.87
N LEU A 138 12.53 -5.00 1.51
CA LEU A 138 13.15 -6.28 1.84
C LEU A 138 14.34 -6.58 0.93
N LEU A 139 14.19 -6.35 -0.38
CA LEU A 139 15.25 -6.57 -1.36
C LEU A 139 16.48 -5.70 -1.11
N SER A 140 16.30 -4.44 -0.72
CA SER A 140 17.41 -3.54 -0.39
C SER A 140 18.22 -3.98 0.83
N ARG A 141 17.61 -4.77 1.73
CA ARG A 141 18.31 -5.40 2.87
C ARG A 141 19.02 -6.70 2.50
N LEU A 142 18.69 -7.27 1.34
CA LEU A 142 19.22 -8.54 0.84
C LEU A 142 20.34 -8.37 -0.18
N THR A 143 20.71 -7.15 -0.56
CA THR A 143 21.78 -6.88 -1.53
C THR A 143 22.99 -6.27 -0.84
N ASP A 144 24.13 -6.96 -0.89
CA ASP A 144 25.40 -6.52 -0.29
C ASP A 144 25.94 -5.21 -0.92
N SER A 145 25.50 -4.89 -2.15
CA SER A 145 25.89 -3.67 -2.86
C SER A 145 25.05 -2.44 -2.51
N GLY A 146 24.01 -2.58 -1.69
CA GLY A 146 23.07 -1.50 -1.33
C GLY A 146 22.29 -0.90 -2.51
N LYS A 147 22.55 -1.35 -3.75
CA LYS A 147 21.84 -0.88 -4.93
C LYS A 147 20.51 -1.64 -5.03
N PRO A 148 19.37 -0.94 -5.03
CA PRO A 148 18.09 -1.58 -5.32
C PRO A 148 18.15 -2.20 -6.72
N TYR A 149 17.36 -3.25 -6.95
CA TYR A 149 17.13 -3.79 -8.30
C TYR A 149 16.40 -2.72 -9.12
N ALA A 150 17.14 -1.72 -9.61
CA ALA A 150 16.59 -0.51 -10.21
C ALA A 150 15.66 -0.83 -11.39
N ALA A 151 15.99 -1.85 -12.18
CA ALA A 151 15.12 -2.35 -13.24
C ALA A 151 13.75 -2.81 -12.72
N VAL A 152 13.72 -3.58 -11.63
CA VAL A 152 12.48 -4.09 -11.02
C VAL A 152 11.66 -2.93 -10.45
N THR A 153 12.31 -2.00 -9.75
CA THR A 153 11.64 -0.79 -9.26
C THR A 153 11.01 0.01 -10.40
N THR A 154 11.74 0.25 -11.49
CA THR A 154 11.20 0.95 -12.66
C THR A 154 10.00 0.23 -13.26
N VAL A 155 10.06 -1.09 -13.40
CA VAL A 155 8.93 -1.90 -13.91
C VAL A 155 7.71 -1.77 -13.02
N HIS A 156 7.84 -1.91 -11.69
CA HIS A 156 6.70 -1.75 -10.76
C HIS A 156 6.07 -0.36 -10.85
N TRP A 157 6.88 0.70 -11.00
CA TRP A 157 6.34 2.06 -11.17
C TRP A 157 5.57 2.24 -12.48
N ILE A 158 6.06 1.66 -13.58
CA ILE A 158 5.35 1.67 -14.86
C ILE A 158 4.03 0.91 -14.75
N LEU A 159 4.07 -0.30 -14.15
CA LEU A 159 2.87 -1.10 -13.92
C LEU A 159 1.86 -0.36 -13.02
N LEU A 160 2.31 0.32 -11.97
CA LEU A 160 1.46 1.14 -11.11
C LEU A 160 0.78 2.27 -11.89
N ALA A 161 1.56 3.02 -12.68
CA ALA A 161 1.07 4.15 -13.45
C ALA A 161 0.02 3.71 -14.48
N LEU A 162 0.30 2.61 -15.21
CA LEU A 162 -0.66 2.02 -16.13
C LEU A 162 -1.93 1.58 -15.41
N THR A 163 -1.79 0.86 -14.29
CA THR A 163 -2.92 0.34 -13.52
C THR A 163 -3.80 1.46 -12.98
N LEU A 164 -3.20 2.56 -12.51
CA LEU A 164 -3.93 3.75 -12.08
C LEU A 164 -4.69 4.39 -13.25
N LEU A 165 -4.04 4.54 -14.41
CA LEU A 165 -4.67 5.10 -15.61
C LEU A 165 -5.86 4.24 -16.06
N PHE A 166 -5.69 2.92 -16.17
CA PHE A 166 -6.78 2.01 -16.53
C PHE A 166 -7.93 2.05 -15.52
N SER A 167 -7.61 2.14 -14.22
CA SER A 167 -8.61 2.26 -13.17
C SER A 167 -9.42 3.56 -13.29
N LEU A 168 -8.77 4.68 -13.62
CA LEU A 168 -9.45 5.95 -13.88
C LEU A 168 -10.34 5.89 -15.13
N VAL A 169 -9.89 5.22 -16.20
CA VAL A 169 -10.71 5.02 -17.40
C VAL A 169 -11.96 4.20 -17.09
N VAL A 170 -11.83 3.08 -16.37
CA VAL A 170 -12.98 2.25 -15.97
C VAL A 170 -13.93 3.03 -15.05
N TRP A 171 -13.39 3.81 -14.12
CA TRP A 171 -14.20 4.69 -13.28
C TRP A 171 -14.94 5.76 -14.09
N ALA A 172 -14.27 6.42 -15.05
CA ALA A 172 -14.91 7.41 -15.91
C ALA A 172 -16.03 6.79 -16.74
N LEU A 173 -15.82 5.59 -17.31
CA LEU A 173 -16.86 4.83 -17.99
C LEU A 173 -18.03 4.50 -17.07
N TYR A 174 -17.76 4.16 -15.80
CA TYR A 174 -18.81 3.94 -14.81
C TYR A 174 -19.62 5.22 -14.51
N VAL A 175 -18.95 6.38 -14.42
CA VAL A 175 -19.62 7.68 -14.23
C VAL A 175 -20.53 7.99 -15.42
N VAL A 176 -20.05 7.78 -16.65
CA VAL A 176 -20.85 7.95 -17.87
C VAL A 176 -22.06 7.02 -17.84
N TYR A 177 -21.86 5.74 -17.52
CA TYR A 177 -22.95 4.78 -17.36
C TYR A 177 -23.99 5.26 -16.32
N ALA A 178 -23.55 5.62 -15.12
CA ALA A 178 -24.45 6.07 -14.06
C ALA A 178 -25.18 7.36 -14.42
N ALA A 179 -24.53 8.33 -15.08
CA ALA A 179 -25.21 9.52 -15.62
C ALA A 179 -26.21 9.16 -16.75
N GLY A 180 -25.87 8.17 -17.58
CA GLY A 180 -26.75 7.60 -18.61
C GLY A 180 -28.02 6.98 -18.04
N THR A 181 -27.94 6.33 -16.86
CA THR A 181 -29.12 5.76 -16.18
C THR A 181 -30.12 6.84 -15.77
N VAL A 182 -29.64 8.00 -15.30
CA VAL A 182 -30.49 9.14 -14.93
C VAL A 182 -31.16 9.77 -16.16
N THR A 183 -30.49 9.75 -17.31
CA THR A 183 -30.96 10.41 -18.55
C THR A 183 -31.65 9.46 -19.55
N PHE A 184 -31.88 8.20 -19.17
CA PHE A 184 -32.45 7.14 -20.02
C PHE A 184 -31.65 6.84 -21.32
N ARG A 185 -30.34 7.14 -21.34
CA ARG A 185 -29.44 6.90 -22.49
C ARG A 185 -28.42 5.79 -22.19
N TYR A 186 -28.86 4.60 -21.78
CA TYR A 186 -27.99 3.63 -21.08
C TYR A 186 -27.44 2.45 -21.91
N PHE A 187 -27.97 2.15 -23.10
CA PHE A 187 -27.71 0.86 -23.75
C PHE A 187 -26.29 0.66 -24.33
N ILE A 188 -25.67 1.71 -24.89
CA ILE A 188 -24.35 1.58 -25.52
C ILE A 188 -23.22 1.59 -24.47
N ASP A 189 -23.40 2.35 -23.39
CA ASP A 189 -22.33 2.63 -22.42
C ASP A 189 -22.06 1.46 -21.45
N VAL A 190 -23.08 0.64 -21.15
CA VAL A 190 -22.96 -0.53 -20.27
C VAL A 190 -21.98 -1.55 -20.85
N ALA A 191 -22.13 -1.91 -22.13
CA ALA A 191 -21.36 -3.00 -22.72
C ALA A 191 -19.86 -2.69 -22.78
N VAL A 192 -19.50 -1.42 -23.02
CA VAL A 192 -18.11 -0.98 -23.05
C VAL A 192 -17.52 -0.98 -21.64
N TRP A 193 -18.21 -0.37 -20.67
CA TRP A 193 -17.78 -0.34 -19.27
C TRP A 193 -17.55 -1.76 -18.73
N VAL A 194 -18.50 -2.67 -18.96
CA VAL A 194 -18.45 -4.06 -18.48
C VAL A 194 -17.25 -4.83 -19.06
N LYS A 195 -16.97 -4.68 -20.36
CA LYS A 195 -15.82 -5.34 -21.02
C LYS A 195 -14.48 -4.79 -20.54
N VAL A 196 -14.33 -3.46 -20.48
CA VAL A 196 -13.09 -2.83 -20.02
C VAL A 196 -12.86 -3.10 -18.53
N GLY A 197 -13.93 -3.08 -17.73
CA GLY A 197 -13.90 -3.48 -16.32
C GLY A 197 -13.43 -4.92 -16.15
N SER A 198 -13.96 -5.86 -16.95
CA SER A 198 -13.53 -7.27 -16.92
C SER A 198 -12.04 -7.40 -17.24
N ALA A 199 -11.54 -6.69 -18.26
CA ALA A 199 -10.12 -6.67 -18.59
C ALA A 199 -9.25 -6.12 -17.44
N LEU A 200 -9.72 -5.08 -16.74
CA LEU A 200 -9.02 -4.53 -15.57
C LEU A 200 -8.90 -5.56 -14.43
N TYR A 201 -9.92 -6.36 -14.16
CA TYR A 201 -9.84 -7.42 -13.15
C TYR A 201 -8.87 -8.54 -13.54
N ILE A 202 -8.73 -8.85 -14.84
CA ILE A 202 -7.67 -9.75 -15.33
C ILE A 202 -6.28 -9.15 -15.04
N VAL A 203 -6.09 -7.85 -15.31
CA VAL A 203 -4.84 -7.14 -15.01
C VAL A 203 -4.55 -7.16 -13.50
N PHE A 204 -5.53 -6.86 -12.64
CA PHE A 204 -5.34 -6.95 -11.19
C PHE A 204 -4.94 -8.35 -10.72
N TRP A 205 -5.55 -9.39 -11.29
CA TRP A 205 -5.16 -10.77 -10.99
C TRP A 205 -3.71 -11.05 -11.42
N LEU A 206 -3.31 -10.68 -12.64
CA LEU A 206 -1.93 -10.86 -13.11
C LEU A 206 -0.91 -10.11 -12.24
N LEU A 207 -1.21 -8.88 -11.85
CA LEU A 207 -0.35 -8.09 -10.95
C LEU A 207 -0.31 -8.70 -9.54
N SER A 208 -1.39 -9.30 -9.06
CA SER A 208 -1.38 -9.99 -7.76
C SER A 208 -0.53 -11.27 -7.77
N LEU A 209 -0.48 -11.98 -8.91
CA LEU A 209 0.41 -13.11 -9.13
C LEU A 209 1.87 -12.66 -9.08
N GLU A 210 2.18 -11.54 -9.72
CA GLU A 210 3.50 -10.91 -9.69
C GLU A 210 3.92 -10.53 -8.27
N VAL A 211 3.01 -9.91 -7.49
CA VAL A 211 3.23 -9.63 -6.06
C VAL A 211 3.51 -10.91 -5.28
N LEU A 212 2.76 -11.99 -5.52
CA LEU A 212 2.97 -13.26 -4.85
C LEU A 212 4.34 -13.87 -5.21
N ALA A 213 4.69 -13.89 -6.50
CA ALA A 213 5.96 -14.40 -6.99
C ALA A 213 7.16 -13.67 -6.37
N TRP A 214 7.13 -12.33 -6.32
CA TRP A 214 8.19 -11.56 -5.67
C TRP A 214 8.23 -11.77 -4.16
N SER A 215 7.08 -11.93 -3.51
CA SER A 215 7.04 -12.21 -2.07
C SER A 215 7.68 -13.56 -1.74
N ILE A 216 7.46 -14.59 -2.57
CA ILE A 216 8.11 -15.89 -2.47
C ILE A 216 9.61 -15.78 -2.78
N PHE A 217 9.98 -15.09 -3.85
CA PHE A 217 11.39 -14.87 -4.22
C PHE A 217 12.17 -14.21 -3.08
N VAL A 218 11.63 -13.14 -2.50
CA VAL A 218 12.20 -12.46 -1.34
C VAL A 218 12.31 -13.42 -0.16
N ALA A 219 11.34 -14.31 0.05
CA ALA A 219 11.38 -15.27 1.14
C ALA A 219 12.44 -16.36 0.97
N VAL A 220 12.61 -16.88 -0.24
CA VAL A 220 13.68 -17.85 -0.55
C VAL A 220 15.05 -17.20 -0.32
N LYS A 221 15.24 -15.98 -0.83
CA LYS A 221 16.48 -15.22 -0.64
C LYS A 221 16.70 -14.80 0.82
N ALA A 222 15.64 -14.50 1.57
CA ALA A 222 15.68 -14.27 3.00
C ALA A 222 16.13 -15.51 3.79
N GLY A 223 15.83 -16.71 3.29
CA GLY A 223 16.25 -17.97 3.89
C GLY A 223 17.77 -18.18 3.84
N THR A 224 18.46 -17.57 2.88
CA THR A 224 19.91 -17.72 2.67
C THR A 224 20.75 -16.63 3.34
N HIS A 225 20.14 -15.54 3.84
CA HIS A 225 20.82 -14.40 4.48
C HIS A 225 20.45 -14.24 5.98
N ARG A 226 21.28 -13.51 6.75
CA ARG A 226 21.22 -13.33 8.23
C ARG A 226 20.01 -12.49 8.73
N PHE A 227 18.76 -12.88 8.46
CA PHE A 227 17.63 -12.28 9.17
C PHE A 227 17.46 -12.90 10.57
N VAL A 228 17.37 -12.04 11.59
CA VAL A 228 17.11 -12.43 12.98
C VAL A 228 15.69 -13.03 13.14
N SER A 229 14.74 -12.63 12.29
CA SER A 229 13.39 -13.19 12.28
C SER A 229 12.79 -13.28 10.88
N LYS A 230 12.27 -14.46 10.52
CA LYS A 230 11.56 -14.72 9.24
C LYS A 230 10.08 -14.30 9.28
N MET A 231 9.57 -13.90 10.44
CA MET A 231 8.15 -13.60 10.68
C MET A 231 7.55 -12.55 9.72
N PRO A 232 8.17 -11.38 9.47
CA PRO A 232 7.58 -10.37 8.57
C PRO A 232 7.54 -10.83 7.11
N VAL A 233 8.48 -11.68 6.69
CA VAL A 233 8.50 -12.26 5.34
C VAL A 233 7.33 -13.24 5.16
N PHE A 234 7.09 -14.11 6.13
CA PHE A 234 5.91 -14.99 6.11
C PHE A 234 4.60 -14.20 6.18
N ALA A 235 4.55 -13.12 6.96
CA ALA A 235 3.39 -12.23 7.00
C ALA A 235 3.12 -11.56 5.64
N LEU A 236 4.18 -11.16 4.92
CA LEU A 236 4.06 -10.64 3.55
C LEU A 236 3.53 -11.69 2.57
N ILE A 237 4.02 -12.94 2.64
CA ILE A 237 3.50 -14.04 1.80
C ILE A 237 2.01 -14.27 2.11
N ASN A 238 1.62 -14.35 3.38
CA ASN A 238 0.22 -14.53 3.75
C ASN A 238 -0.66 -13.39 3.23
N ALA A 239 -0.18 -12.14 3.30
CA ALA A 239 -0.86 -11.00 2.71
C ALA A 239 -1.02 -11.16 1.19
N ALA A 240 0.04 -11.55 0.50
CA ALA A 240 0.04 -11.73 -0.95
C ALA A 240 -0.89 -12.88 -1.39
N VAL A 241 -0.97 -13.96 -0.61
CA VAL A 241 -1.91 -15.08 -0.86
C VAL A 241 -3.36 -14.62 -0.70
N GLY A 242 -3.67 -13.88 0.37
CA GLY A 242 -5.01 -13.29 0.55
C GLY A 242 -5.37 -12.36 -0.60
N TRP A 243 -4.43 -11.50 -1.00
CA TRP A 243 -4.60 -10.57 -2.10
C TRP A 243 -4.83 -11.27 -3.45
N PHE A 244 -4.01 -12.27 -3.76
CA PHE A 244 -4.15 -13.10 -4.95
C PHE A 244 -5.49 -13.83 -4.98
N ALA A 245 -5.95 -14.39 -3.86
CA ALA A 245 -7.22 -15.09 -3.80
C ALA A 245 -8.41 -14.13 -4.01
N LEU A 246 -8.35 -12.92 -3.47
CA LEU A 246 -9.34 -11.87 -3.68
C LEU A 246 -9.46 -11.46 -5.15
N THR A 247 -8.32 -11.16 -5.80
CA THR A 247 -8.28 -10.73 -7.20
C THR A 247 -8.63 -11.87 -8.16
N LEU A 248 -8.21 -13.10 -7.87
CA LEU A 248 -8.60 -14.30 -8.63
C LEU A 248 -10.11 -14.51 -8.58
N THR A 249 -10.71 -14.46 -7.39
CA THR A 249 -12.17 -14.60 -7.23
C THR A 249 -12.91 -13.52 -8.01
N SER A 250 -12.45 -12.27 -7.90
CA SER A 250 -13.04 -11.14 -8.63
C SER A 250 -12.90 -11.33 -10.14
N MET A 251 -11.73 -11.73 -10.63
CA MET A 251 -11.49 -12.00 -12.05
C MET A 251 -12.42 -13.10 -12.57
N VAL A 252 -12.55 -14.22 -11.86
CA VAL A 252 -13.42 -15.34 -12.27
C VAL A 252 -14.87 -14.88 -12.37
N ILE A 253 -15.37 -14.12 -11.39
CA ILE A 253 -16.73 -13.58 -11.39
C ILE A 253 -16.94 -12.66 -12.58
N TRP A 254 -16.02 -11.71 -12.80
CA TRP A 254 -16.14 -10.77 -13.91
C TRP A 254 -16.05 -11.46 -15.27
N VAL A 255 -15.09 -12.35 -15.50
CA VAL A 255 -15.00 -13.10 -16.76
C VAL A 255 -16.27 -13.92 -17.01
N ARG A 256 -16.71 -14.69 -16.01
CA ARG A 256 -17.82 -15.63 -16.16
C ARG A 256 -19.15 -14.94 -16.43
N TYR A 257 -19.44 -13.86 -15.69
CA TYR A 257 -20.76 -13.25 -15.69
C TYR A 257 -20.85 -11.97 -16.52
N ASN A 258 -19.71 -11.36 -16.87
CA ASN A 258 -19.68 -10.11 -17.63
C ASN A 258 -19.07 -10.28 -19.02
N LEU A 259 -18.01 -11.08 -19.17
CA LEU A 259 -17.33 -11.26 -20.46
C LEU A 259 -17.98 -12.35 -21.33
N GLU A 260 -18.30 -13.50 -20.74
CA GLU A 260 -18.85 -14.64 -21.49
C GLU A 260 -20.34 -14.44 -21.85
N ILE A 261 -21.11 -13.63 -21.10
CA ILE A 261 -22.55 -13.30 -21.26
C ILE A 261 -23.49 -14.54 -21.34
N ARG A 262 -22.95 -15.75 -21.28
CA ARG A 262 -23.68 -17.02 -21.44
C ARG A 262 -24.43 -17.47 -20.18
N PHE A 263 -24.10 -16.92 -19.02
CA PHE A 263 -24.58 -17.41 -17.74
C PHE A 263 -25.42 -16.37 -17.04
N VAL A 264 -26.61 -16.78 -16.58
CA VAL A 264 -27.43 -15.99 -15.67
C VAL A 264 -26.69 -15.85 -14.34
N VAL A 265 -26.60 -14.63 -13.83
CA VAL A 265 -25.97 -14.33 -12.54
C VAL A 265 -26.80 -14.97 -11.43
N PRO A 266 -26.25 -15.87 -10.60
CA PRO A 266 -26.99 -16.48 -9.50
C PRO A 266 -27.28 -15.46 -8.41
N ASP A 267 -28.47 -15.54 -7.81
CA ASP A 267 -28.92 -14.60 -6.76
C ASP A 267 -27.99 -14.58 -5.52
N TYR A 268 -27.34 -15.71 -5.22
CA TYR A 268 -26.42 -15.83 -4.07
C TYR A 268 -25.04 -15.21 -4.33
N LEU A 269 -24.72 -14.86 -5.57
CA LEU A 269 -23.37 -14.51 -5.98
C LEU A 269 -22.87 -13.25 -5.23
N SER A 270 -23.72 -12.24 -5.09
CA SER A 270 -23.37 -11.00 -4.39
C SER A 270 -23.04 -11.25 -2.92
N THR A 271 -23.83 -12.08 -2.24
CA THR A 271 -23.58 -12.50 -0.85
C THR A 271 -22.28 -13.26 -0.72
N VAL A 272 -22.03 -14.24 -1.60
CA VAL A 272 -20.77 -15.01 -1.60
C VAL A 272 -19.58 -14.09 -1.89
N GLN A 273 -19.73 -13.15 -2.82
CA GLN A 273 -18.69 -12.18 -3.14
C GLN A 273 -18.36 -11.30 -1.93
N ALA A 274 -19.36 -10.79 -1.20
CA ALA A 274 -19.15 -10.01 0.02
C ALA A 274 -18.44 -10.84 1.11
N ALA A 275 -18.92 -12.06 1.36
CA ALA A 275 -18.32 -12.96 2.35
C ALA A 275 -16.86 -13.33 2.03
N VAL A 276 -16.59 -13.71 0.78
CA VAL A 276 -15.25 -14.07 0.32
C VAL A 276 -14.33 -12.84 0.32
N SER A 277 -14.85 -11.67 -0.08
CA SER A 277 -14.10 -10.42 -0.02
C SER A 277 -13.70 -10.09 1.41
N PHE A 278 -14.63 -10.16 2.37
CA PHE A 278 -14.35 -9.94 3.78
C PHE A 278 -13.18 -10.81 4.28
N ILE A 279 -13.26 -12.14 4.05
CA ILE A 279 -12.24 -13.09 4.50
C ILE A 279 -10.87 -12.73 3.92
N PHE A 280 -10.78 -12.50 2.60
CA PHE A 280 -9.49 -12.24 1.96
C PHE A 280 -8.96 -10.83 2.24
N TRP A 281 -9.82 -9.83 2.46
CA TRP A 281 -9.41 -8.52 2.95
C TRP A 281 -8.77 -8.63 4.35
N VAL A 282 -9.39 -9.40 5.25
CA VAL A 282 -8.86 -9.66 6.59
C VAL A 282 -7.47 -10.31 6.50
N VAL A 283 -7.34 -11.39 5.72
CA VAL A 283 -6.05 -12.06 5.53
C VAL A 283 -4.98 -11.10 4.97
N THR A 284 -5.34 -10.32 3.96
CA THR A 284 -4.44 -9.36 3.30
C THR A 284 -3.92 -8.31 4.29
N PHE A 285 -4.82 -7.60 4.97
CA PHE A 285 -4.43 -6.49 5.84
C PHE A 285 -3.81 -6.95 7.16
N VAL A 286 -4.26 -8.08 7.73
CA VAL A 286 -3.57 -8.70 8.87
C VAL A 286 -2.13 -9.04 8.49
N GLY A 287 -1.90 -9.65 7.32
CA GLY A 287 -0.55 -9.95 6.85
C GLY A 287 0.31 -8.69 6.63
N LEU A 288 -0.23 -7.64 6.00
CA LEU A 288 0.47 -6.38 5.78
C LEU A 288 0.83 -5.68 7.10
N LEU A 289 -0.10 -5.63 8.06
CA LEU A 289 0.11 -5.03 9.37
C LEU A 289 1.09 -5.84 10.23
N LEU A 290 1.02 -7.16 10.18
CA LEU A 290 2.00 -8.04 10.83
C LEU A 290 3.39 -7.87 10.23
N CYS A 291 3.49 -7.77 8.90
CA CYS A 291 4.75 -7.47 8.22
C CYS A 291 5.35 -6.14 8.71
N CYS A 292 4.56 -5.06 8.71
CA CYS A 292 4.98 -3.74 9.18
C CYS A 292 5.34 -3.72 10.68
N SER A 293 4.53 -4.35 11.54
CA SER A 293 4.75 -4.34 12.99
C SER A 293 5.95 -5.17 13.42
N LYS A 294 6.21 -6.29 12.74
CA LYS A 294 7.36 -7.16 13.00
C LYS A 294 8.61 -6.74 12.23
N TRP A 295 8.53 -5.68 11.42
CA TRP A 295 9.65 -5.19 10.62
C TRP A 295 10.91 -4.87 11.43
N ARG A 296 10.77 -4.37 12.66
CA ARG A 296 11.91 -4.11 13.57
C ARG A 296 12.74 -5.36 13.87
N ARG A 297 12.11 -6.54 13.84
CA ARG A 297 12.77 -7.82 14.11
C ARG A 297 13.63 -8.33 12.94
N LEU A 298 13.62 -7.63 11.79
CA LEU A 298 14.51 -7.94 10.65
C LEU A 298 15.94 -7.44 10.84
N GLY A 299 16.24 -6.57 11.82
CA GLY A 299 17.57 -5.96 11.89
C GLY A 299 17.89 -5.16 13.16
N GLN A 300 17.59 -5.69 14.35
CA GLN A 300 18.29 -5.24 15.56
C GLN A 300 19.56 -6.09 15.72
N GLU A 301 20.61 -5.72 14.99
CA GLU A 301 22.05 -5.88 15.30
C GLU A 301 22.81 -5.28 14.10
N PRO A 302 23.01 -3.95 14.11
CA PRO A 302 24.39 -3.46 14.14
C PRO A 302 24.69 -2.47 15.28
N GLU A 303 23.70 -1.76 15.83
CA GLU A 303 23.96 -0.72 16.85
C GLU A 303 24.52 -1.26 18.18
N LYS A 304 24.46 -2.58 18.42
CA LYS A 304 25.08 -3.21 19.60
C LYS A 304 26.53 -3.63 19.38
N TYR A 305 26.99 -3.68 18.12
CA TYR A 305 28.35 -4.04 17.73
C TYR A 305 29.11 -2.87 17.05
N ASP A 306 28.42 -1.80 16.66
CA ASP A 306 29.00 -0.54 16.17
C ASP A 306 29.17 0.51 17.29
N ALA A 307 29.17 0.10 18.56
CA ALA A 307 29.95 0.86 19.53
C ALA A 307 31.41 0.69 19.11
N PRO A 308 32.17 1.77 18.82
CA PRO A 308 33.58 1.63 18.46
C PRO A 308 34.21 0.76 19.53
N ALA A 309 34.78 -0.38 19.11
CA ALA A 309 35.52 -1.26 19.98
C ALA A 309 36.44 -0.38 20.83
N GLN A 310 36.09 -0.18 22.09
CA GLN A 310 37.00 0.40 23.06
C GLN A 310 38.09 -0.64 23.19
N TYR A 311 39.12 -0.50 22.36
CA TYR A 311 40.40 -1.13 22.58
C TYR A 311 40.76 -0.90 24.06
N PRO A 312 41.10 -1.94 24.83
CA PRO A 312 41.75 -1.73 26.09
C PRO A 312 43.12 -1.13 25.76
N TYR A 313 43.21 0.21 25.77
CA TYR A 313 44.49 0.89 25.71
C TYR A 313 45.34 0.39 26.88
N PRO A 314 46.61 0.02 26.65
CA PRO A 314 47.56 -0.16 27.73
C PRO A 314 47.65 1.16 28.52
N GLN A 315 47.37 1.10 29.82
CA GLN A 315 47.58 2.23 30.73
C GLN A 315 49.07 2.57 30.76
N TYR A 316 49.48 3.59 30.00
CA TYR A 316 50.77 4.24 30.19
C TYR A 316 50.68 5.22 31.38
N PRO A 317 51.71 5.31 32.24
CA PRO A 317 51.70 6.23 33.37
C PRO A 317 51.68 7.68 32.88
N ALA A 318 50.91 8.53 33.56
CA ALA A 318 50.79 9.94 33.27
C ALA A 318 52.14 10.64 33.36
N GLY A 319 52.70 11.02 32.19
CA GLY A 319 53.85 11.92 32.11
C GLY A 319 53.43 13.36 32.45
N PRO A 320 54.27 14.14 33.16
CA PRO A 320 53.94 15.50 33.56
C PRO A 320 53.91 16.43 32.35
N TYR A 321 52.76 17.07 32.11
CA TYR A 321 52.63 18.14 31.12
C TYR A 321 53.41 19.40 31.57
N PRO A 322 54.17 20.05 30.69
CA PRO A 322 54.75 21.36 30.98
C PRO A 322 53.66 22.44 31.01
N PRO A 323 53.75 23.43 31.93
CA PRO A 323 52.76 24.49 32.05
C PRO A 323 52.81 25.50 30.88
N PRO A 324 51.68 26.16 30.54
CA PRO A 324 51.60 27.17 29.48
C PRO A 324 52.49 28.40 29.75
N PRO A 325 53.09 29.03 28.73
CA PRO A 325 53.95 30.19 28.91
C PRO A 325 53.10 31.43 29.18
N GLY A 326 53.10 31.90 30.43
CA GLY A 326 52.46 33.18 30.76
C GLY A 326 52.02 33.35 32.21
N GLN A 327 52.85 33.00 33.18
CA GLN A 327 52.66 33.43 34.58
C GLN A 327 53.99 33.32 35.33
N ALA A 328 54.82 34.36 35.18
CA ALA A 328 56.02 34.53 35.98
C ALA A 328 55.60 34.99 37.39
N SER A 329 55.85 34.14 38.40
CA SER A 329 55.90 34.56 39.80
C SER A 329 57.37 34.58 40.26
N PRO A 330 57.82 35.64 40.97
CA PRO A 330 59.20 35.79 41.38
C PRO A 330 59.49 34.92 42.62
N GLY A 331 60.36 33.93 42.48
CA GLY A 331 60.74 33.06 43.60
C GLY A 331 61.64 31.91 43.15
N GLN A 332 62.84 32.24 42.66
CA GLN A 332 63.89 31.25 42.40
C GLN A 332 64.49 30.73 43.72
N TYR A 333 64.59 29.41 43.86
CA TYR A 333 65.80 28.78 44.35
C TYR A 333 66.26 27.77 43.29
N GLN A 334 67.32 28.14 42.56
CA GLN A 334 68.05 27.27 41.65
C GLN A 334 69.19 26.58 42.40
N THR A 335 69.38 25.28 42.17
CA THR A 335 70.60 24.53 42.43
C THR A 335 70.95 23.66 41.21
N PRO A 336 72.23 23.30 41.02
CA PRO A 336 72.87 23.39 39.70
C PRO A 336 72.91 22.09 38.89
N TYR A 337 73.16 22.25 37.59
CA TYR A 337 73.54 21.27 36.55
C TYR A 337 74.48 20.14 37.03
N PRO A 338 74.48 18.96 36.36
CA PRO A 338 75.48 18.76 35.30
C PRO A 338 75.04 17.95 34.06
N ASN A 339 75.67 18.34 32.93
CA ASN A 339 76.18 17.54 31.82
C ASN A 339 75.26 16.93 30.72
N GLN A 340 75.45 17.50 29.52
CA GLN A 340 75.44 16.93 28.14
C GLN A 340 76.04 15.50 28.02
N PRO A 341 75.90 14.72 26.89
CA PRO A 341 75.94 15.21 25.48
C PRO A 341 75.19 14.42 24.36
N HIS A 342 75.04 15.15 23.24
CA HIS A 342 75.14 14.75 21.81
C HIS A 342 74.04 13.89 21.12
N GLY A 343 73.66 14.32 19.91
CA GLY A 343 72.93 13.49 18.94
C GLY A 343 72.18 14.27 17.87
N THR A 344 72.90 14.67 16.83
CA THR A 344 72.49 15.36 15.59
C THR A 344 71.30 14.74 14.83
N ALA A 345 70.46 15.62 14.25
CA ALA A 345 69.47 15.35 13.21
C ALA A 345 70.14 14.97 11.85
N PRO A 346 69.41 14.56 10.77
CA PRO A 346 68.62 15.54 10.00
C PRO A 346 67.34 15.03 9.30
N TYR A 347 66.42 16.00 9.19
CA TYR A 347 65.50 16.34 8.10
C TYR A 347 65.69 15.68 6.72
N TYR A 348 64.58 15.32 6.04
CA TYR A 348 64.33 15.64 4.61
C TYR A 348 62.81 15.68 4.34
N ASP A 349 62.45 16.53 3.40
CA ASP A 349 61.19 17.25 3.25
C ASP A 349 60.77 17.24 1.75
N TYR A 350 59.46 17.39 1.46
CA TYR A 350 58.78 17.65 0.15
C TYR A 350 58.86 16.59 -0.99
N ALA A 351 57.97 16.47 -1.99
CA ALA A 351 56.56 16.79 -2.29
C ALA A 351 56.31 16.50 -3.81
N ALA A 352 55.05 16.25 -4.18
CA ALA A 352 54.39 16.50 -5.49
C ALA A 352 54.61 15.61 -6.76
N ASN A 353 53.46 15.24 -7.37
CA ASN A 353 53.12 14.66 -8.70
C ASN A 353 53.63 15.50 -9.92
N PRO A 354 53.55 15.08 -11.24
CA PRO A 354 52.55 14.22 -11.92
C PRO A 354 53.05 13.27 -13.07
N ALA A 355 52.13 12.53 -13.72
CA ALA A 355 52.28 11.69 -14.94
C ALA A 355 52.27 12.53 -16.26
N PRO A 356 52.18 12.01 -17.52
CA PRO A 356 52.43 10.68 -18.13
C PRO A 356 53.26 10.72 -19.46
N THR A 357 53.77 9.59 -19.99
CA THR A 357 54.11 9.43 -21.45
C THR A 357 54.19 7.97 -21.90
N HIS A 358 53.52 7.65 -23.02
CA HIS A 358 53.74 6.48 -23.90
C HIS A 358 55.10 6.57 -24.62
N PRO A 359 55.70 5.47 -25.13
CA PRO A 359 55.46 5.06 -26.54
C PRO A 359 55.58 3.55 -26.89
N VAL A 360 54.78 3.19 -27.91
CA VAL A 360 55.14 2.47 -29.16
C VAL A 360 55.42 0.94 -29.18
N SER A 361 54.67 0.35 -30.11
CA SER A 361 54.64 -0.95 -30.80
C SER A 361 55.96 -1.63 -31.22
N SER A 362 55.90 -2.95 -31.42
CA SER A 362 56.23 -3.62 -32.70
C SER A 362 55.68 -5.07 -32.76
N PRO A 363 55.55 -5.67 -33.95
CA PRO A 363 54.61 -6.75 -34.24
C PRO A 363 55.27 -8.14 -34.37
N HIS A 364 54.45 -9.19 -34.25
CA HIS A 364 54.52 -10.41 -35.06
C HIS A 364 53.12 -11.01 -35.23
#